data_AF-A0A978TUI9-F1
#
_entry.id   AF-A0A978TUI9-F1
#
_cell.length_a   1.000
_cell.length_b   1.000
_cell.length_c   1.000
_cell.angle_alpha   90.00
_cell.angle_beta   90.00
_cell.angle_gamma   90.00
#
_symmetry.space_group_name_H-M   'P 1'
#
loop_
_entity.id
_entity.type
_entity.pdbx_description
1 polymer ?
#
loop_
_entity_poly.entity_id
_entity_poly.type
_entity_poly.pdbx_seq_one_letter_code
_entity_poly.pdbx_strand_id
1 'polypeptide(L)'
;MIQQTIPQTEGVSDANPSENHHTCPNCGHQGLSIFYEVRNVPVHSCLMLPTQQEALDFPCDDVVLGFCEECGFITNVVFDPKWSAYAPNYEDQQSFSPTFNQFALDLANRLIEKYDLHDKDIVEIGCSKGDFLVLMCELGSNRGVGIDPSAVVGRVKSDATERITFIQDYYSEKYTDYVGDFICCRHTLEHIHPTLEFISTVRRSIGDRHTSVFFEIPDMGRVLTDLAFEDIYYEHCSYFTPGSLARLFRSCNFEVTDLYLAYGDQYLLIETQPVAEPSSKIHPQEESIEELANSVKQFAVNINRKLDDWKQRLQQMKAQNKRVVVWGSGSKCVAFLTTLGVTDQVDYIVDINPHRHGKFIPGVGKEIMSPEFLKDYKPDVVIVMNAIYCPEIQKMLDEMGVTTEVMPI
;
A
#
# COMPACT_ATOMS: atom_id res chain seq x y z
N MET A 1 -25.17 -43.25 0.47
CA MET A 1 -26.23 -42.22 0.29
C MET A 1 -26.28 -41.35 1.53
N ILE A 2 -25.40 -40.34 1.59
CA ILE A 2 -25.52 -39.19 2.49
C ILE A 2 -24.99 -38.04 1.65
N GLN A 3 -25.91 -37.28 1.03
CA GLN A 3 -25.62 -36.03 0.34
C GLN A 3 -25.29 -35.00 1.42
N GLN A 4 -24.05 -34.51 1.44
CA GLN A 4 -23.73 -33.27 2.14
C GLN A 4 -24.01 -32.11 1.18
N THR A 5 -24.99 -31.31 1.58
CA THR A 5 -25.46 -30.09 0.92
C THR A 5 -24.37 -29.01 0.93
N ILE A 6 -24.10 -28.50 -0.26
CA ILE A 6 -23.31 -27.30 -0.53
C ILE A 6 -24.11 -26.08 0.00
N PRO A 7 -23.52 -25.12 0.72
CA PRO A 7 -24.23 -23.89 1.07
C PRO A 7 -24.48 -23.09 -0.21
N GLN A 8 -25.76 -22.89 -0.52
CA GLN A 8 -26.17 -21.93 -1.53
C GLN A 8 -25.82 -20.54 -1.03
N THR A 9 -25.11 -19.77 -1.85
CA THR A 9 -24.98 -18.32 -1.67
C THR A 9 -26.36 -17.72 -1.80
N GLU A 10 -26.99 -17.45 -0.67
CA GLU A 10 -28.22 -16.67 -0.61
C GLU A 10 -27.96 -15.30 -1.26
N GLY A 11 -28.90 -14.92 -2.13
CA GLY A 11 -28.86 -13.66 -2.83
C GLY A 11 -28.78 -12.49 -1.86
N VAL A 12 -28.24 -11.39 -2.37
CA VAL A 12 -28.29 -10.06 -1.76
C VAL A 12 -29.66 -9.86 -1.11
N SER A 13 -29.72 -10.00 0.20
CA SER A 13 -30.94 -9.79 0.96
C SER A 13 -31.25 -8.30 0.89
N ASP A 14 -32.48 -7.96 0.50
CA ASP A 14 -33.09 -6.66 0.74
C ASP A 14 -33.15 -6.41 2.26
N ALA A 15 -32.01 -6.03 2.83
CA ALA A 15 -31.93 -5.48 4.17
C ALA A 15 -32.46 -4.04 4.10
N ASN A 16 -33.41 -3.73 4.98
CA ASN A 16 -33.88 -2.36 5.22
C ASN A 16 -32.70 -1.37 5.22
N PRO A 17 -32.77 -0.23 4.50
CA PRO A 17 -31.76 0.80 4.57
C PRO A 17 -31.90 1.51 5.92
N SER A 18 -31.33 0.94 6.98
CA SER A 18 -30.94 1.75 8.11
C SER A 18 -29.85 2.69 7.59
N GLU A 19 -30.20 3.97 7.54
CA GLU A 19 -29.39 5.13 7.17
C GLU A 19 -28.00 5.16 7.86
N ASN A 20 -27.05 4.35 7.41
CA ASN A 20 -25.64 4.59 7.68
C ASN A 20 -25.15 5.63 6.67
N HIS A 21 -25.42 6.90 6.96
CA HIS A 21 -24.81 8.02 6.24
C HIS A 21 -23.32 8.06 6.61
N HIS A 22 -22.51 7.22 5.97
CA HIS A 22 -21.05 7.29 6.08
C HIS A 22 -20.60 8.67 5.59
N THR A 23 -19.74 9.34 6.36
CA THR A 23 -19.15 10.63 5.97
C THR A 23 -17.87 10.35 5.18
N CYS A 24 -17.74 10.94 4.00
CA CYS A 24 -16.50 10.83 3.22
C CYS A 24 -15.36 11.56 3.95
N PRO A 25 -14.28 10.88 4.36
CA PRO A 25 -13.18 11.51 5.11
C PRO A 25 -12.33 12.45 4.24
N ASN A 26 -12.57 12.46 2.92
CA ASN A 26 -11.83 13.24 1.93
C ASN A 26 -12.51 14.58 1.60
N CYS A 27 -13.84 14.68 1.72
CA CYS A 27 -14.59 15.91 1.39
C CYS A 27 -15.76 16.25 2.34
N GLY A 28 -16.09 15.39 3.31
CA GLY A 28 -17.18 15.59 4.25
C GLY A 28 -18.59 15.29 3.72
N HIS A 29 -18.74 14.87 2.46
CA HIS A 29 -20.03 14.48 1.89
C HIS A 29 -20.68 13.34 2.67
N GLN A 30 -22.01 13.38 2.82
CA GLN A 30 -22.80 12.40 3.54
C GLN A 30 -23.37 11.37 2.56
N GLY A 31 -22.97 10.11 2.71
CA GLY A 31 -23.39 9.01 1.84
C GLY A 31 -22.25 8.52 0.96
N LEU A 32 -21.99 7.21 1.00
CA LEU A 32 -21.08 6.53 0.11
C LEU A 32 -21.77 5.28 -0.45
N SER A 33 -21.58 5.03 -1.74
CA SER A 33 -22.12 3.88 -2.44
C SER A 33 -21.20 2.68 -2.23
N ILE A 34 -21.66 1.67 -1.49
CA ILE A 34 -20.89 0.44 -1.21
C ILE A 34 -20.82 -0.42 -2.47
N PHE A 35 -19.63 -0.91 -2.81
CA PHE A 35 -19.42 -1.69 -4.03
C PHE A 35 -18.58 -2.96 -3.87
N TYR A 36 -17.86 -3.11 -2.74
CA TYR A 36 -17.01 -4.28 -2.50
C TYR A 36 -16.88 -4.57 -1.01
N GLU A 37 -16.78 -5.85 -0.67
CA GLU A 37 -16.69 -6.33 0.71
C GLU A 37 -15.83 -7.59 0.80
N VAL A 38 -14.94 -7.62 1.80
CA VAL A 38 -14.21 -8.81 2.24
C VAL A 38 -14.30 -8.90 3.75
N ARG A 39 -14.63 -10.08 4.25
CA ARG A 39 -14.78 -10.34 5.68
C ARG A 39 -13.52 -10.97 6.27
N ASN A 40 -13.32 -10.76 7.58
CA ASN A 40 -12.28 -11.45 8.36
C ASN A 40 -10.86 -11.25 7.80
N VAL A 41 -10.52 -9.99 7.50
CA VAL A 41 -9.19 -9.57 7.02
C VAL A 41 -8.33 -9.20 8.24
N PRO A 42 -7.07 -9.67 8.33
CA PRO A 42 -6.15 -9.27 9.39
C PRO A 42 -5.97 -7.76 9.43
N VAL A 43 -6.04 -7.18 10.63
CA VAL A 43 -5.98 -5.71 10.79
C VAL A 43 -4.58 -5.12 10.49
N HIS A 44 -3.56 -5.97 10.42
CA HIS A 44 -2.22 -5.66 9.94
C HIS A 44 -1.69 -6.79 9.08
N SER A 45 -0.85 -6.44 8.11
CA SER A 45 -0.26 -7.40 7.16
C SER A 45 1.23 -7.59 7.36
N CYS A 46 1.94 -6.53 7.79
CA CYS A 46 3.40 -6.52 7.88
C CYS A 46 3.93 -6.56 9.32
N LEU A 47 3.09 -6.92 10.29
CA LEU A 47 3.53 -7.14 11.67
C LEU A 47 4.20 -8.52 11.80
N MET A 48 5.44 -8.56 12.29
CA MET A 48 6.23 -9.80 12.34
C MET A 48 5.90 -10.66 13.56
N LEU A 49 5.04 -11.66 13.37
CA LEU A 49 4.57 -12.53 14.44
C LEU A 49 5.56 -13.67 14.71
N PRO A 50 5.89 -13.96 15.98
CA PRO A 50 6.94 -14.92 16.34
C PRO A 50 6.49 -16.38 16.31
N THR A 51 5.18 -16.65 16.38
CA THR A 51 4.64 -18.02 16.41
C THR A 51 3.45 -18.17 15.46
N GLN A 52 3.26 -19.40 14.96
CA GLN A 52 2.09 -19.74 14.14
C GLN A 52 0.77 -19.48 14.87
N GLN A 53 0.69 -19.79 16.17
CA GLN A 53 -0.54 -19.62 16.93
C GLN A 53 -0.92 -18.14 17.07
N GLU A 54 0.04 -17.26 17.39
CA GLU A 54 -0.20 -15.82 17.42
C GLU A 54 -0.65 -15.27 16.06
N ALA A 55 -0.14 -15.84 14.97
CA ALA A 55 -0.56 -15.49 13.62
C ALA A 55 -1.97 -15.95 13.28
N LEU A 56 -2.40 -17.13 13.72
CA LEU A 56 -3.77 -17.62 13.51
C LEU A 56 -4.79 -16.89 14.39
N ASP A 57 -4.40 -16.51 15.61
CA ASP A 57 -5.24 -15.78 16.56
C ASP A 57 -5.19 -14.25 16.34
N PHE A 58 -4.50 -13.79 15.29
CA PHE A 58 -4.33 -12.37 15.04
C PHE A 58 -5.68 -11.69 14.78
N PRO A 59 -5.93 -10.48 15.33
CA PRO A 59 -7.20 -9.80 15.14
C PRO A 59 -7.52 -9.58 13.66
N CYS A 60 -8.78 -9.88 13.31
CA CYS A 60 -9.34 -9.62 12.00
C CYS A 60 -10.57 -8.72 12.13
N ASP A 61 -10.84 -7.99 11.07
CA ASP A 61 -12.02 -7.14 10.91
C ASP A 61 -12.39 -7.10 9.42
N ASP A 62 -13.46 -6.40 9.08
CA ASP A 62 -13.99 -6.38 7.72
C ASP A 62 -13.46 -5.19 6.90
N VAL A 63 -13.39 -5.38 5.59
CA VAL A 63 -13.11 -4.31 4.63
C VAL A 63 -14.36 -4.11 3.78
N VAL A 64 -14.98 -2.94 3.89
CA VAL A 64 -16.16 -2.55 3.12
C VAL A 64 -15.84 -1.28 2.34
N LEU A 65 -15.66 -1.38 1.02
CA LEU A 65 -15.30 -0.22 0.21
C LEU A 65 -16.54 0.56 -0.22
N GLY A 66 -16.53 1.85 0.11
CA GLY A 66 -17.51 2.84 -0.32
C GLY A 66 -16.91 3.83 -1.30
N PHE A 67 -17.70 4.22 -2.30
CA PHE A 67 -17.37 5.24 -3.30
C PHE A 67 -18.13 6.54 -3.00
N CYS A 68 -17.41 7.67 -2.98
CA CYS A 68 -18.00 8.99 -2.81
C CYS A 68 -18.32 9.63 -4.17
N GLU A 69 -19.61 9.82 -4.46
CA GLU A 69 -20.09 10.41 -5.72
C GLU A 69 -19.79 11.91 -5.86
N GLU A 70 -19.38 12.58 -4.77
CA GLU A 70 -19.05 14.02 -4.78
C GLU A 70 -17.58 14.30 -5.15
N CYS A 71 -16.63 13.50 -4.65
CA CYS A 71 -15.20 13.74 -4.88
C CYS A 71 -14.47 12.57 -5.55
N GLY A 72 -15.15 11.46 -5.81
CA GLY A 72 -14.57 10.25 -6.38
C GLY A 72 -13.64 9.48 -5.44
N PHE A 73 -13.59 9.81 -4.15
CA PHE A 73 -12.75 9.09 -3.19
C PHE A 73 -13.32 7.72 -2.84
N ILE A 74 -12.44 6.75 -2.57
CA ILE A 74 -12.80 5.41 -2.14
C ILE A 74 -12.18 5.14 -0.76
N THR A 75 -12.95 4.54 0.15
CA THR A 75 -12.50 4.28 1.53
C THR A 75 -13.11 3.03 2.11
N ASN A 76 -12.43 2.42 3.08
CA ASN A 76 -13.03 1.41 3.94
C ASN A 76 -13.98 2.07 4.93
N VAL A 77 -15.29 1.97 4.71
CA VAL A 77 -16.31 2.68 5.50
C VAL A 77 -16.51 2.14 6.92
N VAL A 78 -15.94 0.96 7.21
CA VAL A 78 -15.95 0.32 8.53
C VAL A 78 -14.56 0.32 9.20
N PHE A 79 -13.61 1.11 8.68
CA PHE A 79 -12.28 1.21 9.27
C PHE A 79 -12.32 1.71 10.72
N ASP A 80 -11.60 1.04 11.61
CA ASP A 80 -11.47 1.42 13.02
C ASP A 80 -10.03 1.93 13.29
N PRO A 81 -9.85 3.26 13.50
CA PRO A 81 -8.53 3.86 13.74
C PRO A 81 -7.79 3.32 14.97
N LYS A 82 -8.46 2.57 15.87
CA LYS A 82 -7.75 1.92 17.00
C LYS A 82 -6.66 0.96 16.53
N TRP A 83 -6.76 0.45 15.31
CA TRP A 83 -5.79 -0.44 14.70
C TRP A 83 -4.65 0.28 13.98
N SER A 84 -4.64 1.62 13.90
CA SER A 84 -3.55 2.38 13.28
C SER A 84 -2.23 2.38 14.09
N ALA A 85 -2.07 1.47 15.06
CA ALA A 85 -0.96 1.41 16.00
C ALA A 85 0.25 0.67 15.39
N TYR A 86 1.12 1.41 14.69
CA TYR A 86 2.36 0.88 14.16
C TYR A 86 3.43 0.80 15.26
N ALA A 87 4.07 -0.36 15.36
CA ALA A 87 5.09 -0.63 16.36
C ALA A 87 6.45 -0.91 15.68
N PRO A 88 7.58 -0.84 16.43
CA PRO A 88 8.91 -1.08 15.86
C PRO A 88 9.13 -2.48 15.25
N ASN A 89 8.23 -3.44 15.49
CA ASN A 89 8.22 -4.77 14.87
C ASN A 89 7.40 -4.85 13.57
N TYR A 90 6.97 -3.70 13.04
CA TYR A 90 6.44 -3.57 11.69
C TYR A 90 7.57 -3.62 10.67
N GLU A 91 7.48 -4.52 9.67
CA GLU A 91 8.54 -4.74 8.69
C GLU A 91 8.02 -4.61 7.25
N ASP A 92 8.27 -3.44 6.70
CA ASP A 92 7.78 -2.92 5.41
C ASP A 92 8.93 -2.51 4.47
N GLN A 93 10.20 -2.69 4.88
CA GLN A 93 11.34 -2.26 4.06
C GLN A 93 11.41 -3.02 2.74
N GLN A 94 11.32 -2.28 1.65
CA GLN A 94 11.47 -2.78 0.28
C GLN A 94 12.91 -2.66 -0.23
N SER A 95 13.80 -2.03 0.53
CA SER A 95 15.19 -1.74 0.15
C SER A 95 16.11 -2.98 0.05
N PHE A 96 15.56 -4.17 0.26
CA PHE A 96 16.22 -5.45 -0.06
C PHE A 96 16.09 -5.83 -1.54
N SER A 97 15.12 -5.26 -2.28
CA SER A 97 14.96 -5.48 -3.71
C SER A 97 15.87 -4.52 -4.49
N PRO A 98 16.83 -5.01 -5.31
CA PRO A 98 17.54 -4.17 -6.26
C PRO A 98 16.61 -3.46 -7.25
N THR A 99 15.49 -4.08 -7.64
CA THR A 99 14.50 -3.44 -8.53
C THR A 99 13.86 -2.22 -7.88
N PHE A 100 13.44 -2.33 -6.61
CA PHE A 100 12.87 -1.20 -5.87
C PHE A 100 13.92 -0.13 -5.57
N ASN A 101 15.14 -0.52 -5.22
CA ASN A 101 16.24 0.41 -4.97
C ASN A 101 16.57 1.27 -6.19
N GLN A 102 16.57 0.67 -7.39
CA GLN A 102 16.78 1.43 -8.62
C GLN A 102 15.66 2.45 -8.85
N PHE A 103 14.39 2.06 -8.64
CA PHE A 103 13.26 2.98 -8.72
C PHE A 103 13.39 4.15 -7.73
N ALA A 104 13.71 3.86 -6.46
CA ALA A 104 13.89 4.88 -5.44
C ALA A 104 15.04 5.84 -5.77
N LEU A 105 16.15 5.32 -6.31
CA LEU A 105 17.29 6.13 -6.78
C LEU A 105 16.92 7.05 -7.94
N ASP A 106 16.21 6.53 -8.94
CA ASP A 106 15.80 7.32 -10.10
C ASP A 106 14.81 8.42 -9.69
N LEU A 107 13.86 8.09 -8.80
CA LEU A 107 12.92 9.05 -8.24
C LEU A 107 13.62 10.14 -7.42
N ALA A 108 14.56 9.77 -6.55
CA ALA A 108 15.31 10.71 -5.73
C ALA A 108 16.11 11.70 -6.60
N ASN A 109 16.84 11.20 -7.60
CA ASN A 109 17.59 12.05 -8.54
C ASN A 109 16.67 13.03 -9.28
N ARG A 110 15.52 12.55 -9.77
CA ARG A 110 14.54 13.40 -10.47
C ARG A 110 14.02 14.53 -9.57
N LEU A 111 13.67 14.21 -8.32
CA LEU A 111 13.18 15.21 -7.37
C LEU A 111 14.27 16.21 -6.99
N ILE A 112 15.50 15.75 -6.77
CA ILE A 112 16.64 16.63 -6.47
C ILE A 112 16.90 17.60 -7.62
N GLU A 113 16.96 17.10 -8.85
CA GLU A 113 17.20 17.94 -10.03
C GLU A 113 16.05 18.92 -10.28
N LYS A 114 14.80 18.45 -10.22
CA LYS A 114 13.61 19.27 -10.51
C LYS A 114 13.42 20.40 -9.50
N TYR A 115 13.76 20.17 -8.23
CA TYR A 115 13.52 21.11 -7.14
C TYR A 115 14.79 21.77 -6.58
N ASP A 116 15.95 21.54 -7.20
CA ASP A 116 17.24 22.07 -6.75
C ASP A 116 17.52 21.75 -5.26
N LEU A 117 17.33 20.47 -4.89
CA LEU A 117 17.43 20.01 -3.50
C LEU A 117 18.88 19.71 -3.12
N HIS A 118 19.68 20.78 -3.04
CA HIS A 118 21.07 20.76 -2.56
C HIS A 118 21.23 21.62 -1.31
N ASP A 119 21.84 21.04 -0.26
CA ASP A 119 22.05 21.67 1.06
C ASP A 119 20.75 22.16 1.74
N LYS A 120 19.61 21.55 1.38
CA LYS A 120 18.25 21.87 1.81
C LYS A 120 17.81 21.12 3.06
N ASP A 121 16.68 21.52 3.62
CA ASP A 121 15.99 20.81 4.70
C ASP A 121 14.82 19.99 4.10
N ILE A 122 14.82 18.68 4.33
CA ILE A 122 13.81 17.74 3.83
C ILE A 122 13.04 17.15 5.00
N VAL A 123 11.72 17.09 4.88
CA VAL A 123 10.85 16.42 5.84
C VAL A 123 10.19 15.23 5.15
N GLU A 124 10.36 14.02 5.70
CA GLU A 124 9.64 12.84 5.26
C GLU A 124 8.60 12.43 6.32
N ILE A 125 7.33 12.51 5.95
CA ILE A 125 6.20 12.04 6.76
C ILE A 125 5.97 10.57 6.44
N GLY A 126 5.94 9.71 7.46
CA GLY A 126 5.87 8.26 7.26
C GLY A 126 7.18 7.72 6.68
N CYS A 127 8.31 8.13 7.25
CA CYS A 127 9.63 7.76 6.74
C CYS A 127 9.98 6.28 6.93
N SER A 128 9.14 5.49 7.62
CA SER A 128 9.45 4.13 8.02
C SER A 128 10.86 4.08 8.64
N LYS A 129 11.77 3.24 8.10
CA LYS A 129 13.14 3.06 8.63
C LYS A 129 14.12 4.12 8.11
N GLY A 130 13.66 5.03 7.25
CA GLY A 130 14.41 6.18 6.75
C GLY A 130 15.12 5.98 5.42
N ASP A 131 14.89 4.87 4.71
CA ASP A 131 15.63 4.51 3.50
C ASP A 131 15.63 5.64 2.46
N PHE A 132 14.47 6.26 2.20
CA PHE A 132 14.35 7.30 1.18
C PHE A 132 14.87 8.67 1.66
N LEU A 133 14.53 9.10 2.88
CA LEU A 133 15.11 10.32 3.44
C LEU A 133 16.65 10.29 3.49
N VAL A 134 17.24 9.16 3.88
CA VAL A 134 18.70 8.99 3.87
C VAL A 134 19.26 9.16 2.47
N LEU A 135 18.66 8.51 1.47
CA LEU A 135 19.06 8.62 0.07
C LEU A 135 18.99 10.07 -0.44
N MET A 136 17.90 10.78 -0.13
CA MET A 136 17.73 12.21 -0.48
C MET A 136 18.78 13.11 0.19
N CYS A 137 19.18 12.81 1.43
CA CYS A 137 20.19 13.55 2.17
C CYS A 137 21.63 13.23 1.74
N GLU A 138 21.87 12.03 1.23
CA GLU A 138 23.15 11.65 0.62
C GLU A 138 23.35 12.38 -0.71
N LEU A 139 22.40 12.22 -1.64
CA LEU A 139 22.53 12.72 -3.01
C LEU A 139 22.59 14.25 -3.08
N GLY A 140 21.83 14.94 -2.24
CA GLY A 140 21.79 16.41 -2.23
C GLY A 140 22.63 17.07 -1.13
N SER A 141 23.34 16.32 -0.29
CA SER A 141 23.95 16.86 0.96
C SER A 141 22.93 17.56 1.88
N ASN A 142 21.68 17.12 1.83
CA ASN A 142 20.58 17.72 2.58
C ASN A 142 20.63 17.36 4.08
N ARG A 143 19.83 18.08 4.86
CA ARG A 143 19.46 17.77 6.25
C ARG A 143 18.03 17.23 6.26
N GLY A 144 17.73 16.34 7.18
CA GLY A 144 16.47 15.59 7.16
C GLY A 144 15.75 15.55 8.50
N VAL A 145 14.43 15.51 8.45
CA VAL A 145 13.57 15.09 9.58
C VAL A 145 12.61 14.01 9.09
N GLY A 146 12.72 12.82 9.65
CA GLY A 146 11.83 11.70 9.38
C GLY A 146 10.89 11.47 10.55
N ILE A 147 9.58 11.43 10.30
CA ILE A 147 8.55 11.28 11.35
C ILE A 147 7.75 10.01 11.06
N ASP A 148 7.95 8.97 11.88
CA ASP A 148 7.27 7.69 11.74
C ASP A 148 7.30 6.90 13.05
N PRO A 149 6.16 6.37 13.54
CA PRO A 149 6.12 5.57 14.77
C PRO A 149 6.97 4.28 14.71
N SER A 150 7.19 3.73 13.51
CA SER A 150 7.99 2.54 13.24
C SER A 150 9.46 2.82 12.95
N ALA A 151 9.90 4.09 13.01
CA ALA A 151 11.29 4.45 12.75
C ALA A 151 12.26 3.70 13.68
N VAL A 152 13.39 3.25 13.12
CA VAL A 152 14.43 2.53 13.86
C VAL A 152 15.77 3.23 13.65
N VAL A 153 16.20 4.01 14.64
CA VAL A 153 17.46 4.77 14.56
C VAL A 153 18.64 3.83 14.32
N GLY A 154 19.43 4.14 13.30
CA GLY A 154 20.60 3.35 12.90
C GLY A 154 20.28 2.09 12.11
N ARG A 155 19.03 1.87 11.68
CA ARG A 155 18.66 0.77 10.76
C ARG A 155 19.33 0.93 9.40
N VAL A 156 19.24 2.12 8.81
CA VAL A 156 19.95 2.48 7.59
C VAL A 156 21.36 2.96 7.96
N LYS A 157 22.38 2.44 7.27
CA LYS A 157 23.80 2.76 7.53
C LYS A 157 24.31 3.73 6.48
N SER A 158 24.55 4.98 6.89
CA SER A 158 25.06 6.05 6.03
C SER A 158 25.63 7.20 6.87
N ASP A 159 26.67 7.87 6.38
CA ASP A 159 27.20 9.09 6.99
C ASP A 159 26.18 10.26 6.94
N ALA A 160 25.22 10.22 6.02
CA ALA A 160 24.15 11.24 5.96
C ALA A 160 23.22 11.20 7.18
N THR A 161 23.15 10.07 7.88
CA THR A 161 22.31 9.94 9.09
C THR A 161 22.71 10.91 10.20
N GLU A 162 23.95 11.41 10.22
CA GLU A 162 24.38 12.46 11.16
C GLU A 162 23.67 13.80 10.97
N ARG A 163 23.09 14.02 9.77
CA ARG A 163 22.32 15.23 9.42
C ARG A 163 20.80 15.00 9.48
N ILE A 164 20.36 13.85 9.98
CA ILE A 164 18.95 13.45 10.00
C ILE A 164 18.47 13.27 11.43
N THR A 165 17.31 13.85 11.73
CA THR A 165 16.57 13.59 12.97
C THR A 165 15.42 12.63 12.69
N PHE A 166 15.37 11.50 13.39
CA PHE A 166 14.24 10.58 13.35
C PHE A 166 13.35 10.77 14.58
N ILE A 167 12.05 10.89 14.35
CA ILE A 167 11.03 11.10 15.38
C ILE A 167 10.07 9.91 15.35
N GLN A 168 10.07 9.13 16.44
CA GLN A 168 9.17 7.99 16.62
C GLN A 168 7.80 8.44 17.12
N ASP A 169 7.02 9.07 16.24
CA ASP A 169 5.67 9.57 16.53
C ASP A 169 4.86 9.71 15.24
N TYR A 170 3.55 9.93 15.37
CA TYR A 170 2.70 10.30 14.25
C TYR A 170 2.86 11.78 13.90
N TYR A 171 2.85 12.09 12.61
CA TYR A 171 2.83 13.48 12.17
C TYR A 171 1.57 14.19 12.66
N SER A 172 1.74 15.38 13.24
CA SER A 172 0.67 16.19 13.83
C SER A 172 1.16 17.64 13.97
N GLU A 173 0.29 18.53 14.45
CA GLU A 173 0.61 19.94 14.66
C GLU A 173 1.80 20.19 15.61
N LYS A 174 2.18 19.19 16.42
CA LYS A 174 3.38 19.21 17.29
C LYS A 174 4.67 19.41 16.49
N TYR A 175 4.67 19.02 15.21
CA TYR A 175 5.84 19.01 14.35
C TYR A 175 5.82 20.14 13.31
N THR A 176 4.99 21.16 13.51
CA THR A 176 4.85 22.33 12.61
C THR A 176 6.12 23.19 12.52
N ASP A 177 7.05 23.06 13.48
CA ASP A 177 8.38 23.68 13.40
C ASP A 177 9.32 22.94 12.42
N TYR A 178 9.03 21.67 12.13
CA TYR A 178 9.74 20.88 11.13
C TYR A 178 9.06 21.04 9.77
N VAL A 179 9.31 22.19 9.15
CA VAL A 179 8.88 22.49 7.78
C VAL A 179 10.12 22.84 6.98
N GLY A 180 10.50 21.95 6.07
CA GLY A 180 11.67 22.09 5.21
C GLY A 180 11.38 22.82 3.90
N ASP A 181 12.39 22.87 3.03
CA ASP A 181 12.25 23.29 1.62
C ASP A 181 11.42 22.28 0.81
N PHE A 182 11.39 21.02 1.25
CA PHE A 182 10.68 19.93 0.59
C PHE A 182 10.02 19.01 1.63
N ILE A 183 8.76 18.66 1.40
CA ILE A 183 8.03 17.65 2.18
C ILE A 183 7.69 16.49 1.28
N CYS A 184 8.07 15.28 1.67
CA CYS A 184 7.60 14.05 1.03
C CYS A 184 6.81 13.16 1.97
N CYS A 185 5.90 12.38 1.40
CA CYS A 185 5.13 11.36 2.10
C CYS A 185 4.92 10.18 1.14
N ARG A 186 5.52 9.03 1.45
CA ARG A 186 5.48 7.85 0.58
C ARG A 186 4.81 6.71 1.31
N HIS A 187 3.90 6.01 0.64
CA HIS A 187 3.21 4.82 1.14
C HIS A 187 2.66 4.99 2.57
N THR A 188 1.93 6.08 2.80
CA THR A 188 1.47 6.49 4.14
C THR A 188 0.09 7.11 4.11
N LEU A 189 -0.23 7.97 3.14
CA LEU A 189 -1.53 8.65 3.10
C LEU A 189 -2.71 7.68 2.93
N GLU A 190 -2.50 6.54 2.27
CA GLU A 190 -3.46 5.44 2.15
C GLU A 190 -3.80 4.76 3.49
N HIS A 191 -2.95 4.94 4.51
CA HIS A 191 -3.13 4.45 5.88
C HIS A 191 -3.76 5.49 6.83
N ILE A 192 -4.05 6.70 6.34
CA ILE A 192 -4.50 7.82 7.16
C ILE A 192 -6.00 8.05 7.01
N HIS A 193 -6.67 8.19 8.16
CA HIS A 193 -8.09 8.55 8.24
C HIS A 193 -8.32 9.52 9.42
N PRO A 194 -8.92 10.71 9.22
CA PRO A 194 -9.45 11.27 7.97
C PRO A 194 -8.41 12.03 7.12
N THR A 195 -8.46 11.87 5.79
CA THR A 195 -7.46 12.40 4.84
C THR A 195 -7.53 13.92 4.66
N LEU A 196 -8.74 14.50 4.64
CA LEU A 196 -8.94 15.95 4.52
C LEU A 196 -8.23 16.71 5.63
N GLU A 197 -8.36 16.24 6.87
CA GLU A 197 -7.75 16.90 8.03
C GLU A 197 -6.24 16.75 8.04
N PHE A 198 -5.73 15.59 7.60
CA PHE A 198 -4.29 15.38 7.51
C PHE A 198 -3.62 16.32 6.50
N ILE A 199 -4.15 16.40 5.27
CA ILE A 199 -3.60 17.32 4.25
C ILE A 199 -3.79 18.79 4.68
N SER A 200 -4.91 19.11 5.34
CA SER A 200 -5.10 20.44 5.94
C SER A 200 -4.04 20.74 7.01
N THR A 201 -3.67 19.76 7.84
CA THR A 201 -2.60 19.90 8.83
C THR A 201 -1.25 20.16 8.15
N VAL A 202 -0.93 19.43 7.07
CA VAL A 202 0.27 19.69 6.25
C VAL A 202 0.25 21.12 5.70
N ARG A 203 -0.87 21.57 5.11
CA ARG A 203 -1.03 22.94 4.60
C ARG A 203 -0.81 24.00 5.67
N ARG A 204 -1.41 23.83 6.85
CA ARG A 204 -1.28 24.74 8.00
C ARG A 204 0.16 24.80 8.51
N SER A 205 0.83 23.66 8.57
CA SER A 205 2.23 23.58 8.99
C SER A 205 3.13 24.41 8.07
N ILE A 206 2.94 24.30 6.76
CA ILE A 206 3.71 25.04 5.75
C ILE A 206 3.55 26.56 5.91
N GLY A 207 2.34 27.04 6.17
CA GLY A 207 2.04 28.48 6.28
C GLY A 207 2.29 29.20 4.95
N ASP A 208 3.02 30.32 4.99
CA ASP A 208 3.36 31.12 3.80
C ASP A 208 4.72 30.76 3.19
N ARG A 209 5.35 29.67 3.64
CA ARG A 209 6.66 29.24 3.15
C ARG A 209 6.58 28.68 1.74
N HIS A 210 7.63 28.90 0.95
CA HIS A 210 7.80 28.25 -0.34
C HIS A 210 8.36 26.84 -0.10
N THR A 211 7.47 25.86 -0.06
CA THR A 211 7.80 24.46 0.19
C THR A 211 7.11 23.59 -0.85
N SER A 212 7.89 22.80 -1.60
CA SER A 212 7.35 21.80 -2.51
C SER A 212 6.86 20.58 -1.73
N VAL A 213 5.71 20.03 -2.14
CA VAL A 213 5.12 18.87 -1.46
C VAL A 213 4.92 17.73 -2.45
N PHE A 214 5.42 16.56 -2.09
CA PHE A 214 5.40 15.36 -2.92
C PHE A 214 4.77 14.19 -2.17
N PHE A 215 3.82 13.50 -2.81
CA PHE A 215 3.22 12.29 -2.27
C PHE A 215 3.30 11.16 -3.28
N GLU A 216 3.58 9.95 -2.79
CA GLU A 216 3.57 8.69 -3.55
C GLU A 216 2.68 7.69 -2.82
N ILE A 217 1.64 7.22 -3.47
CA ILE A 217 0.66 6.28 -2.90
C ILE A 217 0.26 5.22 -3.92
N PRO A 218 -0.35 4.10 -3.52
CA PRO A 218 -0.89 3.10 -4.44
C PRO A 218 -2.05 3.64 -5.29
N ASP A 219 -2.04 3.36 -6.60
CA ASP A 219 -3.12 3.78 -7.50
C ASP A 219 -4.32 2.81 -7.45
N MET A 220 -5.48 3.35 -7.03
CA MET A 220 -6.76 2.63 -7.06
C MET A 220 -7.29 2.46 -8.48
N GLY A 221 -6.85 3.27 -9.45
CA GLY A 221 -7.20 3.11 -10.86
C GLY A 221 -6.80 1.74 -11.40
N ARG A 222 -5.58 1.30 -11.06
CA ARG A 222 -5.09 -0.05 -11.32
C ARG A 222 -5.95 -1.13 -10.66
N VAL A 223 -6.31 -0.98 -9.38
CA VAL A 223 -7.15 -1.96 -8.66
C VAL A 223 -8.49 -2.18 -9.36
N LEU A 224 -9.13 -1.08 -9.79
CA LEU A 224 -10.40 -1.13 -10.50
C LEU A 224 -10.27 -1.75 -11.89
N THR A 225 -9.21 -1.43 -12.62
CA THR A 225 -9.02 -1.83 -14.02
C THR A 225 -8.51 -3.27 -14.14
N ASP A 226 -7.49 -3.62 -13.37
CA ASP A 226 -6.82 -4.93 -13.43
C ASP A 226 -7.48 -5.97 -12.53
N LEU A 227 -8.47 -5.57 -11.74
CA LEU A 227 -9.10 -6.37 -10.70
C LEU A 227 -8.06 -6.87 -9.67
N ALA A 228 -7.10 -6.01 -9.34
CA ALA A 228 -5.97 -6.31 -8.44
C ALA A 228 -6.43 -6.31 -6.97
N PHE A 229 -7.27 -7.29 -6.61
CA PHE A 229 -7.85 -7.43 -5.27
C PHE A 229 -6.80 -7.60 -4.17
N GLU A 230 -5.60 -8.05 -4.52
CA GLU A 230 -4.45 -8.15 -3.62
C GLU A 230 -3.98 -6.79 -3.09
N ASP A 231 -4.38 -5.67 -3.71
CA ASP A 231 -4.12 -4.32 -3.21
C ASP A 231 -5.21 -3.82 -2.22
N ILE A 232 -6.20 -4.67 -1.88
CA ILE A 232 -7.26 -4.38 -0.91
C ILE A 232 -7.02 -5.18 0.38
N TYR A 233 -6.55 -4.49 1.41
CA TYR A 233 -6.31 -5.03 2.76
C TYR A 233 -6.58 -3.96 3.82
N TYR A 234 -6.77 -4.40 5.07
CA TYR A 234 -7.34 -3.57 6.14
C TYR A 234 -6.58 -2.26 6.40
N GLU A 235 -5.25 -2.29 6.37
CA GLU A 235 -4.41 -1.12 6.65
C GLU A 235 -4.59 -0.01 5.61
N HIS A 236 -5.01 -0.31 4.39
CA HIS A 236 -5.40 0.68 3.40
C HIS A 236 -6.83 1.12 3.69
N CYS A 237 -6.99 2.15 4.51
CA CYS A 237 -8.30 2.73 4.77
C CYS A 237 -8.72 3.74 3.69
N SER A 238 -7.75 4.24 2.92
CA SER A 238 -7.90 5.35 1.97
C SER A 238 -7.36 4.97 0.60
N TYR A 239 -8.18 5.04 -0.44
CA TYR A 239 -7.84 4.63 -1.80
C TYR A 239 -7.99 5.81 -2.77
N PHE A 240 -6.93 6.10 -3.50
CA PHE A 240 -6.85 7.28 -4.35
C PHE A 240 -6.64 6.91 -5.81
N THR A 241 -7.20 7.73 -6.66
CA THR A 241 -6.98 7.80 -8.11
C THR A 241 -6.42 9.17 -8.45
N PRO A 242 -5.85 9.39 -9.65
CA PRO A 242 -5.31 10.69 -10.02
C PRO A 242 -6.29 11.85 -9.75
N GLY A 243 -7.54 11.71 -10.18
CA GLY A 243 -8.59 12.69 -9.97
C GLY A 243 -8.97 12.91 -8.50
N SER A 244 -9.15 11.84 -7.71
CA SER A 244 -9.57 12.00 -6.30
C SER A 244 -8.46 12.58 -5.42
N LEU A 245 -7.20 12.24 -5.69
CA LEU A 245 -6.03 12.82 -5.02
C LEU A 245 -5.86 14.30 -5.37
N ALA A 246 -5.92 14.66 -6.65
CA ALA A 246 -5.79 16.05 -7.08
C ALA A 246 -6.91 16.94 -6.50
N ARG A 247 -8.16 16.43 -6.45
CA ARG A 247 -9.29 17.14 -5.82
C ARG A 247 -9.06 17.36 -4.31
N LEU A 248 -8.52 16.39 -3.58
CA LEU A 248 -8.15 16.55 -2.16
C LEU A 248 -7.11 17.66 -1.97
N PHE A 249 -6.02 17.62 -2.75
CA PHE A 249 -4.96 18.62 -2.61
C PHE A 249 -5.46 20.02 -2.96
N ARG A 250 -6.25 20.16 -4.04
CA ARG A 250 -6.88 21.44 -4.39
C ARG A 250 -7.83 21.92 -3.29
N SER A 251 -8.65 21.06 -2.68
CA SER A 251 -9.53 21.48 -1.58
C SER A 251 -8.77 21.93 -0.33
N CYS A 252 -7.51 21.52 -0.19
CA CYS A 252 -6.61 21.92 0.89
C CYS A 252 -5.64 23.05 0.52
N ASN A 253 -5.99 23.89 -0.47
CA ASN A 253 -5.19 25.04 -0.90
C ASN A 253 -3.78 24.69 -1.43
N PHE A 254 -3.67 23.59 -2.19
CA PHE A 254 -2.49 23.27 -2.99
C PHE A 254 -2.79 23.40 -4.48
N GLU A 255 -1.80 23.86 -5.25
CA GLU A 255 -1.78 23.79 -6.71
C GLU A 255 -1.11 22.49 -7.13
N VAL A 256 -1.75 21.71 -8.00
CA VAL A 256 -1.17 20.48 -8.57
C VAL A 256 -0.25 20.85 -9.73
N THR A 257 1.05 20.66 -9.51
CA THR A 257 2.09 21.01 -10.48
C THR A 257 2.45 19.87 -11.40
N ASP A 258 2.35 18.62 -10.92
CA ASP A 258 2.57 17.40 -11.68
C ASP A 258 1.76 16.25 -11.05
N LEU A 259 1.37 15.28 -11.87
CA LEU A 259 0.60 14.12 -11.45
C LEU A 259 0.83 12.99 -12.45
N TYR A 260 1.39 11.87 -12.01
CA TYR A 260 1.78 10.78 -12.91
C TYR A 260 1.83 9.44 -12.21
N LEU A 261 1.81 8.37 -13.00
CA LEU A 261 1.95 7.00 -12.54
C LEU A 261 3.41 6.55 -12.66
N ALA A 262 3.87 5.72 -11.74
CA ALA A 262 5.21 5.14 -11.76
C ALA A 262 5.21 3.70 -11.22
N TYR A 263 6.39 3.08 -11.27
CA TYR A 263 6.60 1.71 -10.80
C TYR A 263 5.62 0.71 -11.43
N GLY A 264 5.61 0.67 -12.77
CA GLY A 264 4.68 -0.14 -13.58
C GLY A 264 3.21 0.21 -13.32
N ASP A 265 2.94 1.51 -13.25
CA ASP A 265 1.63 2.11 -13.01
C ASP A 265 0.95 1.70 -11.69
N GLN A 266 1.74 1.26 -10.70
CA GLN A 266 1.23 0.88 -9.39
C GLN A 266 1.18 2.04 -8.41
N TYR A 267 2.06 3.03 -8.59
CA TYR A 267 2.16 4.18 -7.70
C TYR A 267 1.67 5.43 -8.43
N LEU A 268 0.79 6.16 -7.76
CA LEU A 268 0.35 7.49 -8.12
C LEU A 268 1.20 8.52 -7.37
N LEU A 269 1.85 9.39 -8.13
CA LEU A 269 2.74 10.41 -7.63
C LEU A 269 2.11 11.78 -7.90
N ILE A 270 1.99 12.61 -6.87
CA ILE A 270 1.49 13.98 -6.97
C ILE A 270 2.53 14.96 -6.45
N GLU A 271 2.75 16.03 -7.21
CA GLU A 271 3.63 17.12 -6.85
C GLU A 271 2.84 18.42 -6.77
N THR A 272 2.96 19.12 -5.65
CA THR A 272 2.14 20.29 -5.37
C THR A 272 2.92 21.43 -4.72
N GLN A 273 2.32 22.62 -4.76
CA GLN A 273 2.80 23.82 -4.09
C GLN A 273 1.67 24.45 -3.28
N PRO A 274 1.94 24.98 -2.08
CA PRO A 274 0.95 25.74 -1.31
C PRO A 274 0.58 27.01 -2.07
N VAL A 275 -0.71 27.30 -2.14
CA VAL A 275 -1.25 28.54 -2.72
C VAL A 275 -2.31 29.13 -1.79
N ALA A 276 -2.68 30.39 -2.01
CA ALA A 276 -3.83 30.99 -1.32
C ALA A 276 -5.13 30.49 -1.95
N GLU A 277 -5.21 30.54 -3.28
CA GLU A 277 -6.34 30.07 -4.08
C GLU A 277 -5.82 29.16 -5.21
N PRO A 278 -6.21 27.87 -5.23
CA PRO A 278 -5.89 26.95 -6.32
C PRO A 278 -6.50 27.40 -7.64
N SER A 279 -5.82 27.09 -8.74
CA SER A 279 -6.35 27.27 -10.08
C SER A 279 -7.45 26.23 -10.39
N SER A 280 -8.22 26.48 -11.44
CA SER A 280 -9.16 25.50 -11.99
C SER A 280 -8.50 24.55 -13.00
N LYS A 281 -7.16 24.52 -13.06
CA LYS A 281 -6.42 23.65 -13.98
C LYS A 281 -6.63 22.20 -13.57
N ILE A 282 -6.96 21.37 -14.54
CA ILE A 282 -7.08 19.93 -14.39
C ILE A 282 -5.89 19.29 -15.11
N HIS A 283 -5.14 18.45 -14.41
CA HIS A 283 -4.03 17.71 -15.00
C HIS A 283 -4.58 16.66 -15.99
N PRO A 284 -3.90 16.38 -17.13
CA PRO A 284 -4.38 15.38 -18.10
C PRO A 284 -4.54 13.95 -17.56
N GLN A 285 -3.92 13.63 -16.42
CA GLN A 285 -4.09 12.34 -15.74
C GLN A 285 -5.34 12.28 -14.87
N GLU A 286 -5.95 13.42 -14.51
CA GLU A 286 -7.16 13.43 -13.66
C GLU A 286 -8.35 12.88 -14.45
N GLU A 287 -8.89 11.75 -13.99
CA GLU A 287 -10.18 11.24 -14.44
C GLU A 287 -11.35 12.01 -13.80
N SER A 288 -12.45 12.10 -14.54
CA SER A 288 -13.71 12.63 -14.05
C SER A 288 -14.37 11.64 -13.07
N ILE A 289 -15.27 12.16 -12.24
CA ILE A 289 -16.05 11.34 -11.31
C ILE A 289 -16.92 10.32 -12.06
N GLU A 290 -17.45 10.69 -13.23
CA GLU A 290 -18.27 9.78 -14.06
C GLU A 290 -17.45 8.62 -14.61
N GLU A 291 -16.25 8.88 -15.13
CA GLU A 291 -15.32 7.83 -15.58
C GLU A 291 -14.97 6.88 -14.44
N LEU A 292 -14.65 7.43 -13.26
CA LEU A 292 -14.33 6.62 -12.09
C LEU A 292 -15.52 5.80 -11.59
N ALA A 293 -16.73 6.39 -11.55
CA ALA A 293 -17.95 5.68 -11.18
C ALA A 293 -18.22 4.49 -12.12
N ASN A 294 -17.95 4.66 -13.42
CA ASN A 294 -18.02 3.56 -14.37
C ASN A 294 -16.97 2.47 -14.07
N SER A 295 -15.73 2.83 -13.76
CA SER A 295 -14.68 1.87 -13.37
C SER A 295 -15.04 1.09 -12.10
N VAL A 296 -15.60 1.76 -11.08
CA VAL A 296 -16.11 1.12 -9.85
C VAL A 296 -17.20 0.10 -10.19
N LYS A 297 -18.16 0.46 -11.06
CA LYS A 297 -19.20 -0.45 -11.50
C LYS A 297 -18.64 -1.65 -12.27
N GLN A 298 -17.67 -1.44 -13.16
CA GLN A 298 -17.02 -2.54 -13.89
C GLN A 298 -16.27 -3.48 -12.95
N PHE A 299 -15.55 -2.94 -11.96
CA PHE A 299 -14.89 -3.72 -10.93
C PHE A 299 -15.90 -4.61 -10.18
N ALA A 300 -16.96 -4.02 -9.65
CA ALA A 300 -17.99 -4.75 -8.88
C ALA A 300 -18.63 -5.90 -9.66
N VAL A 301 -18.83 -5.74 -10.98
CA VAL A 301 -19.38 -6.79 -11.85
C VAL A 301 -18.38 -7.91 -12.13
N ASN A 302 -17.09 -7.59 -12.24
CA ASN A 302 -16.09 -8.53 -12.75
C ASN A 302 -15.24 -9.21 -11.68
N ILE A 303 -15.13 -8.64 -10.47
CA ILE A 303 -14.19 -9.09 -9.44
C ILE A 303 -14.40 -10.54 -9.02
N ASN A 304 -15.65 -10.98 -8.86
CA ASN A 304 -15.97 -12.35 -8.44
C ASN A 304 -15.43 -13.40 -9.42
N ARG A 305 -15.45 -13.11 -10.72
CA ARG A 305 -14.87 -14.01 -11.73
C ARG A 305 -13.36 -14.15 -11.57
N LYS A 306 -12.63 -13.04 -11.32
CA LYS A 306 -11.18 -13.07 -11.07
C LYS A 306 -10.86 -13.88 -9.80
N LEU A 307 -11.66 -13.73 -8.74
CA LEU A 307 -11.51 -14.52 -7.51
C LEU A 307 -11.75 -16.01 -7.74
N ASP A 308 -12.81 -16.37 -8.47
CA ASP A 308 -13.13 -17.76 -8.79
C ASP A 308 -12.08 -18.41 -9.69
N ASP A 309 -11.57 -17.68 -10.69
CA ASP A 309 -10.48 -18.14 -11.58
C ASP A 309 -9.22 -18.48 -10.76
N TRP A 310 -8.86 -17.64 -9.79
CA TRP A 310 -7.73 -17.89 -8.89
C TRP A 310 -7.95 -19.08 -7.95
N LYS A 311 -9.13 -19.17 -7.32
CA LYS A 311 -9.50 -20.33 -6.47
C LYS A 311 -9.42 -21.63 -7.27
N GLN A 312 -9.97 -21.64 -8.48
CA GLN A 312 -9.94 -22.82 -9.35
C GLN A 312 -8.51 -23.19 -9.73
N ARG A 313 -7.67 -22.21 -10.10
CA ARG A 313 -6.27 -22.45 -10.45
C ARG A 313 -5.49 -23.08 -9.29
N LEU A 314 -5.62 -22.54 -8.08
CA LEU A 314 -4.96 -23.08 -6.89
C LEU A 314 -5.46 -24.48 -6.53
N GLN A 315 -6.77 -24.73 -6.67
CA GLN A 315 -7.34 -26.07 -6.49
C GLN A 315 -6.81 -27.08 -7.51
N GLN A 316 -6.67 -26.67 -8.77
CA GLN A 316 -6.09 -27.52 -9.83
C GLN A 316 -4.62 -27.86 -9.54
N MET A 317 -3.82 -26.89 -9.11
CA MET A 317 -2.43 -27.11 -8.70
C MET A 317 -2.34 -28.12 -7.55
N LYS A 318 -3.18 -27.95 -6.52
CA LYS A 318 -3.25 -28.89 -5.39
C LYS A 318 -3.70 -30.29 -5.83
N ALA A 319 -4.69 -30.40 -6.70
CA ALA A 319 -5.15 -31.69 -7.25
C ALA A 319 -4.08 -32.41 -8.08
N GLN A 320 -3.15 -31.64 -8.68
CA GLN A 320 -1.99 -32.15 -9.39
C GLN A 320 -0.80 -32.47 -8.47
N ASN A 321 -0.94 -32.26 -7.14
CA ASN A 321 0.13 -32.34 -6.16
C ASN A 321 1.33 -31.44 -6.48
N LYS A 322 1.11 -30.30 -7.14
CA LYS A 322 2.16 -29.29 -7.33
C LYS A 322 2.50 -28.66 -5.98
N ARG A 323 3.80 -28.49 -5.72
CA ARG A 323 4.32 -27.68 -4.62
C ARG A 323 4.29 -26.22 -5.02
N VAL A 324 3.48 -25.43 -4.33
CA VAL A 324 3.23 -24.03 -4.67
C VAL A 324 3.71 -23.16 -3.52
N VAL A 325 4.53 -22.16 -3.84
CA VAL A 325 4.96 -21.13 -2.89
C VAL A 325 4.55 -19.76 -3.40
N VAL A 326 4.37 -18.81 -2.49
CA VAL A 326 4.19 -17.39 -2.81
C VAL A 326 5.50 -16.65 -2.52
N TRP A 327 5.93 -15.80 -3.44
CA TRP A 327 7.09 -14.93 -3.26
C TRP A 327 6.66 -13.48 -3.01
N GLY A 328 7.18 -12.92 -1.91
CA GLY A 328 6.84 -11.62 -1.35
C GLY A 328 5.80 -11.80 -0.25
N SER A 329 6.18 -11.54 1.00
CA SER A 329 5.34 -11.79 2.18
C SER A 329 4.61 -10.53 2.68
N GLY A 330 4.59 -9.46 1.87
CA GLY A 330 3.98 -8.16 2.20
C GLY A 330 2.45 -8.20 2.13
N SER A 331 1.83 -7.02 2.24
CA SER A 331 0.37 -6.89 2.34
C SER A 331 -0.41 -7.53 1.18
N LYS A 332 0.13 -7.48 -0.05
CA LYS A 332 -0.44 -8.19 -1.20
C LYS A 332 -0.58 -9.70 -0.98
N CYS A 333 0.40 -10.32 -0.35
CA CYS A 333 0.34 -11.75 -0.03
C CYS A 333 -0.73 -12.06 1.02
N VAL A 334 -0.81 -11.23 2.07
CA VAL A 334 -1.84 -11.39 3.10
C VAL A 334 -3.23 -11.27 2.46
N ALA A 335 -3.48 -10.20 1.71
CA ALA A 335 -4.73 -9.98 0.98
C ALA A 335 -5.06 -11.12 0.02
N PHE A 336 -4.07 -11.59 -0.76
CA PHE A 336 -4.25 -12.70 -1.70
C PHE A 336 -4.74 -13.97 -1.00
N LEU A 337 -4.09 -14.35 0.10
CA LEU A 337 -4.41 -15.57 0.83
C LEU A 337 -5.74 -15.46 1.58
N THR A 338 -5.99 -14.33 2.26
CA THR A 338 -7.19 -14.14 3.08
C THR A 338 -8.43 -13.95 2.23
N THR A 339 -8.37 -13.14 1.17
CA THR A 339 -9.51 -12.89 0.27
C THR A 339 -9.92 -14.13 -0.51
N LEU A 340 -8.95 -14.95 -0.94
CA LEU A 340 -9.26 -16.22 -1.59
C LEU A 340 -9.68 -17.32 -0.60
N GLY A 341 -9.42 -17.14 0.70
CA GLY A 341 -9.65 -18.17 1.72
C GLY A 341 -8.80 -19.43 1.48
N VAL A 342 -7.58 -19.24 1.00
CA VAL A 342 -6.66 -20.34 0.62
C VAL A 342 -5.51 -20.41 1.61
N THR A 343 -5.27 -21.61 2.12
CA THR A 343 -4.19 -21.87 3.09
C THR A 343 -3.48 -23.16 2.74
N ASP A 344 -4.22 -24.23 2.45
CA ASP A 344 -3.63 -25.53 2.16
C ASP A 344 -3.14 -25.69 0.69
N GLN A 345 -3.41 -24.71 -0.17
CA GLN A 345 -2.97 -24.71 -1.57
C GLN A 345 -1.59 -24.07 -1.76
N VAL A 346 -1.10 -23.34 -0.75
CA VAL A 346 0.20 -22.67 -0.74
C VAL A 346 0.98 -23.20 0.44
N ASP A 347 2.13 -23.81 0.19
CA ASP A 347 2.87 -24.52 1.23
C ASP A 347 3.64 -23.56 2.13
N TYR A 348 4.36 -22.62 1.51
CA TYR A 348 5.25 -21.66 2.17
C TYR A 348 5.19 -20.29 1.51
N ILE A 349 5.60 -19.28 2.27
CA ILE A 349 5.85 -17.93 1.76
C ILE A 349 7.36 -17.71 1.73
N VAL A 350 7.87 -17.08 0.69
CA VAL A 350 9.28 -16.73 0.53
C VAL A 350 9.43 -15.23 0.47
N ASP A 351 10.42 -14.67 1.16
CA ASP A 351 10.72 -13.24 1.12
C ASP A 351 12.23 -13.02 1.08
N ILE A 352 12.67 -11.99 0.36
CA ILE A 352 14.09 -11.61 0.27
C ILE A 352 14.55 -10.84 1.51
N ASN A 353 13.64 -10.20 2.25
CA ASN A 353 13.96 -9.43 3.44
C ASN A 353 14.29 -10.38 4.61
N PRO A 354 15.55 -10.43 5.08
CA PRO A 354 15.98 -11.35 6.13
C PRO A 354 15.33 -11.07 7.50
N HIS A 355 14.81 -9.86 7.72
CA HIS A 355 14.12 -9.53 8.96
C HIS A 355 12.75 -10.21 9.10
N ARG A 356 12.24 -10.77 8.00
CA ARG A 356 10.95 -11.47 7.95
C ARG A 356 11.09 -12.99 8.12
N HIS A 357 12.30 -13.55 7.98
CA HIS A 357 12.50 -15.00 8.00
C HIS A 357 12.18 -15.61 9.38
N GLY A 358 11.55 -16.79 9.37
CA GLY A 358 11.13 -17.50 10.59
C GLY A 358 9.98 -16.82 11.35
N LYS A 359 9.31 -15.85 10.73
CA LYS A 359 8.10 -15.20 11.23
C LYS A 359 6.87 -15.75 10.52
N PHE A 360 5.69 -15.40 11.04
CA PHE A 360 4.42 -15.94 10.55
C PHE A 360 3.49 -14.83 10.05
N ILE A 361 2.77 -15.12 8.96
CA ILE A 361 1.83 -14.20 8.33
C ILE A 361 0.54 -14.09 9.15
N PRO A 362 0.10 -12.88 9.54
CA PRO A 362 -1.14 -12.68 10.30
C PRO A 362 -2.37 -13.23 9.55
N GLY A 363 -3.30 -13.82 10.29
CA GLY A 363 -4.53 -14.44 9.78
C GLY A 363 -4.36 -15.80 9.09
N VAL A 364 -3.17 -16.09 8.54
CA VAL A 364 -2.93 -17.30 7.73
C VAL A 364 -2.00 -18.30 8.45
N GLY A 365 -1.12 -17.83 9.33
CA GLY A 365 -0.23 -18.68 10.11
C GLY A 365 0.86 -19.38 9.28
N LYS A 366 1.20 -18.85 8.10
CA LYS A 366 2.25 -19.38 7.22
C LYS A 366 3.61 -18.81 7.60
N GLU A 367 4.60 -19.69 7.69
CA GLU A 367 5.99 -19.29 7.95
C GLU A 367 6.60 -18.64 6.71
N ILE A 368 7.39 -17.59 6.95
CA ILE A 368 8.16 -16.87 5.94
C ILE A 368 9.57 -17.46 5.88
N MET A 369 9.89 -18.05 4.74
CA MET A 369 11.15 -18.72 4.45
C MET A 369 12.12 -17.80 3.69
N SER A 370 13.42 -18.07 3.81
CA SER A 370 14.43 -17.43 2.96
C SER A 370 14.39 -18.01 1.53
N PRO A 371 14.91 -17.29 0.51
CA PRO A 371 14.99 -17.83 -0.85
C PRO A 371 15.82 -19.12 -0.94
N GLU A 372 16.85 -19.28 -0.11
CA GLU A 372 17.74 -20.44 -0.10
C GLU A 372 16.99 -21.75 0.21
N PHE A 373 15.91 -21.68 1.00
CA PHE A 373 15.03 -22.82 1.27
C PHE A 373 14.55 -23.51 0.00
N LEU A 374 14.40 -22.77 -1.11
CA LEU A 374 13.90 -23.30 -2.37
C LEU A 374 14.87 -24.28 -3.06
N LYS A 375 16.16 -24.27 -2.72
CA LYS A 375 17.15 -25.23 -3.25
C LYS A 375 16.80 -26.66 -2.86
N ASP A 376 16.32 -26.83 -1.63
CA ASP A 376 15.92 -28.12 -1.08
C ASP A 376 14.44 -28.39 -1.36
N TYR A 377 13.58 -27.37 -1.18
CA TYR A 377 12.14 -27.51 -1.37
C TYR A 377 11.74 -27.75 -2.84
N LYS A 378 12.46 -27.14 -3.80
CA LYS A 378 12.26 -27.26 -5.26
C LYS A 378 10.80 -27.12 -5.68
N PRO A 379 10.15 -25.96 -5.48
CA PRO A 379 8.73 -25.78 -5.81
C PRO A 379 8.47 -26.05 -7.30
N ASP A 380 7.24 -26.45 -7.61
CA ASP A 380 6.79 -26.58 -9.00
C ASP A 380 6.31 -25.21 -9.53
N VAL A 381 5.76 -24.37 -8.65
CA VAL A 381 5.27 -23.01 -8.99
C VAL A 381 5.67 -22.02 -7.89
N VAL A 382 6.17 -20.87 -8.33
CA VAL A 382 6.37 -19.66 -7.52
C VAL A 382 5.37 -18.61 -7.99
N ILE A 383 4.37 -18.31 -7.17
CA ILE A 383 3.43 -17.22 -7.44
C ILE A 383 4.07 -15.92 -6.97
N VAL A 384 4.22 -14.95 -7.87
CA VAL A 384 4.87 -13.67 -7.61
C VAL A 384 3.81 -12.58 -7.43
N MET A 385 3.80 -11.93 -6.27
CA MET A 385 2.77 -10.93 -5.90
C MET A 385 2.87 -9.62 -6.68
N ASN A 386 3.94 -9.40 -7.44
CA ASN A 386 4.08 -8.24 -8.31
C ASN A 386 4.99 -8.56 -9.49
N ALA A 387 4.44 -8.48 -10.70
CA ALA A 387 5.11 -8.84 -11.95
C ALA A 387 6.42 -8.06 -12.20
N ILE A 388 6.58 -6.86 -11.63
CA ILE A 388 7.81 -6.05 -11.73
C ILE A 388 9.02 -6.80 -11.17
N TYR A 389 8.81 -7.63 -10.15
CA TYR A 389 9.88 -8.40 -9.53
C TYR A 389 10.20 -9.71 -10.27
N CYS A 390 9.41 -10.13 -11.27
CA CYS A 390 9.63 -11.38 -11.99
C CYS A 390 11.07 -11.51 -12.57
N PRO A 391 11.67 -10.49 -13.21
CA PRO A 391 13.05 -10.59 -13.69
C PRO A 391 14.07 -10.79 -12.57
N GLU A 392 13.91 -10.09 -11.44
CA GLU A 392 14.78 -10.21 -10.27
C GLU A 392 14.66 -11.60 -9.63
N ILE A 393 13.43 -12.07 -9.44
CA ILE A 393 13.12 -13.37 -8.84
C ILE A 393 13.62 -14.49 -9.74
N GLN A 394 13.37 -14.42 -11.06
CA GLN A 394 13.85 -15.42 -12.02
C GLN A 394 15.37 -15.51 -11.99
N LYS A 395 16.07 -14.36 -12.01
CA LYS A 395 17.53 -14.32 -11.91
C LYS A 395 18.03 -15.00 -10.63
N MET A 396 17.41 -14.73 -9.49
CA MET A 396 17.78 -15.34 -8.22
C MET A 396 17.54 -16.85 -8.22
N LEU A 397 16.41 -17.32 -8.77
CA LEU A 397 16.10 -18.74 -8.93
C LEU A 397 17.14 -19.45 -9.81
N ASP A 398 17.52 -18.84 -10.93
CA ASP A 398 18.53 -19.36 -11.87
C ASP A 398 19.90 -19.47 -11.19
N GLU A 399 20.34 -18.44 -10.45
CA GLU A 399 21.59 -18.44 -9.69
C GLU A 399 21.61 -19.51 -8.58
N MET A 400 20.44 -19.82 -8.01
CA MET A 400 20.28 -20.89 -7.04
C MET A 400 20.15 -22.29 -7.66
N GLY A 401 20.03 -22.39 -8.99
CA GLY A 401 19.80 -23.65 -9.70
C GLY A 401 18.41 -24.24 -9.46
N VAL A 402 17.40 -23.41 -9.18
CA VAL A 402 16.02 -23.82 -8.93
C VAL A 402 15.19 -23.66 -10.20
N THR A 403 14.81 -24.77 -10.82
CA THR A 403 13.89 -24.77 -11.97
C THR A 403 12.45 -24.84 -11.47
N THR A 404 11.65 -23.80 -11.72
CA THR A 404 10.24 -23.69 -11.30
C THR A 404 9.47 -22.82 -12.29
N GLU A 405 8.15 -22.97 -12.34
CA GLU A 405 7.26 -22.03 -13.04
C GLU A 405 7.16 -20.73 -12.24
N VAL A 406 7.50 -19.59 -12.83
CA VAL A 406 7.28 -18.25 -12.22
C VAL A 406 5.96 -17.68 -12.75
N MET A 407 5.01 -17.46 -11.85
CA MET A 407 3.65 -17.05 -12.19
C MET A 407 3.31 -15.71 -11.51
N PRO A 408 3.29 -14.58 -12.22
CA PRO A 408 2.77 -13.34 -11.67
C PRO A 408 1.24 -13.42 -11.46
N ILE A 409 0.73 -12.59 -10.54
CA ILE A 409 -0.70 -12.43 -10.26
C ILE A 409 -1.48 -11.66 -11.35
#